data_AF-A0AA36F1X7-F1
#
_entry.id   AF-A0AA36F1X7-F1
#
_cell.length_a   1.000
_cell.length_b   1.000
_cell.length_c   1.000
_cell.angle_alpha   90.00
_cell.angle_beta   90.00
_cell.angle_gamma   90.00
#
_symmetry.space_group_name_H-M   'P 1'
#
loop_
_entity.id
_entity.type
_entity.pdbx_description
1 polymer ?
#
loop_
_entity_poly.entity_id
_entity_poly.type
_entity_poly.pdbx_seq_one_letter_code
_entity_poly.pdbx_strand_id
1 'polypeptide(L)'
;MATVDDCSKMPQKRSAEEMSLDEPTAKAIKLSDDAYTYTDFITELKDTSTSMSAIYKFTTSASKYPDISYDLVAHYCENSNDFEDLFSVLFSTEKNCKDAILVFDALRLILIRIASDLNCYRNLGNMIAQKLLTVHLEMLENVCKLGHSHVTSAIKLLTTIVVFSETTAKLVITNFPFDKPDFVKNILSRRNKAQL
;
A
#
# COMPACT_ATOMS: atom_id res chain seq x y z
N MET A 1 24.13 -71.23 18.05
CA MET A 1 23.63 -70.06 17.29
C MET A 1 24.75 -69.02 17.33
N ALA A 2 25.80 -68.99 16.49
CA ALA A 2 25.92 -69.16 15.03
C ALA A 2 24.89 -68.28 14.29
N THR A 3 25.21 -67.32 13.44
CA THR A 3 26.44 -66.95 12.71
C THR A 3 26.15 -65.65 11.93
N VAL A 4 27.19 -64.80 11.72
CA VAL A 4 27.50 -63.89 10.57
C VAL A 4 26.36 -63.19 9.80
N ASP A 5 26.36 -61.86 9.74
CA ASP A 5 27.03 -61.03 8.69
C ASP A 5 26.64 -61.43 7.26
N ASP A 6 25.95 -60.54 6.53
CA ASP A 6 26.46 -60.21 5.20
C ASP A 6 26.18 -58.75 4.82
N CYS A 7 27.28 -58.17 4.37
CA CYS A 7 27.49 -56.90 3.74
C CYS A 7 26.79 -56.89 2.37
N SER A 8 26.50 -55.72 1.81
CA SER A 8 27.14 -55.30 0.57
C SER A 8 26.33 -54.27 -0.22
N LYS A 9 27.10 -53.33 -0.78
CA LYS A 9 26.80 -52.32 -1.82
C LYS A 9 26.29 -51.00 -1.22
N MET A 10 26.95 -49.85 -1.36
CA MET A 10 27.88 -49.40 -2.40
C MET A 10 28.55 -48.06 -1.97
N PRO A 11 29.53 -47.53 -2.73
CA PRO A 11 30.64 -46.73 -2.23
C PRO A 11 30.50 -45.19 -2.31
N GLN A 12 31.29 -44.57 -1.42
CA GLN A 12 32.13 -43.37 -1.57
C GLN A 12 31.58 -42.02 -2.08
N LYS A 13 31.78 -41.05 -1.17
CA LYS A 13 32.27 -39.67 -1.36
C LYS A 13 31.48 -38.75 -2.30
N ARG A 14 30.98 -37.66 -1.72
CA ARG A 14 31.52 -36.32 -2.00
C ARG A 14 31.07 -35.31 -0.95
N SER A 15 31.92 -34.29 -0.82
CA SER A 15 32.01 -33.29 0.21
C SER A 15 30.73 -32.49 0.43
N ALA A 16 30.56 -32.00 1.65
CA ALA A 16 29.66 -30.90 1.94
C ALA A 16 30.19 -29.64 1.23
N GLU A 17 29.63 -29.35 0.06
CA GLU A 17 29.69 -28.04 -0.57
C GLU A 17 28.42 -27.29 -0.20
N GLU A 18 28.64 -26.07 0.29
CA GLU A 18 27.63 -25.07 0.59
C GLU A 18 26.65 -24.91 -0.58
N MET A 19 25.35 -24.86 -0.27
CA MET A 19 24.35 -24.37 -1.21
C MET A 19 23.61 -23.23 -0.52
N SER A 20 24.13 -22.04 -0.77
CA SER A 20 23.49 -20.76 -0.54
C SER A 20 22.08 -20.76 -1.13
N LEU A 21 21.08 -20.53 -0.28
CA LEU A 21 19.74 -20.18 -0.73
C LEU A 21 19.78 -18.72 -1.18
N ASP A 22 19.88 -18.52 -2.49
CA ASP A 22 19.61 -17.22 -3.14
C ASP A 22 18.12 -16.89 -2.98
N GLU A 23 17.79 -16.11 -1.94
CA GLU A 23 16.57 -15.30 -1.92
C GLU A 23 16.77 -14.05 -2.79
N PRO A 24 15.76 -13.65 -3.58
CA PRO A 24 15.87 -12.45 -4.40
C PRO A 24 15.96 -11.24 -3.49
N THR A 25 17.14 -10.61 -3.47
CA THR A 25 17.45 -9.39 -2.72
C THR A 25 16.52 -8.25 -3.14
N ALA A 26 15.40 -8.11 -2.43
CA ALA A 26 14.80 -6.80 -2.22
C ALA A 26 15.83 -6.00 -1.44
N LYS A 27 16.52 -5.07 -2.10
CA LYS A 27 17.46 -4.17 -1.45
C LYS A 27 16.70 -3.44 -0.34
N ALA A 28 16.92 -3.86 0.91
CA ALA A 28 16.44 -3.16 2.08
C ALA A 28 17.03 -1.75 2.03
N ILE A 29 16.20 -0.77 1.69
CA ILE A 29 16.57 0.63 1.76
C ILE A 29 16.79 0.91 3.25
N LYS A 30 18.07 1.00 3.63
CA LYS A 30 18.51 1.32 4.98
C LYS A 30 18.10 2.77 5.24
N LEU A 31 16.99 2.97 5.95
CA LEU A 31 16.64 4.27 6.51
C LEU A 31 17.75 4.62 7.51
N SER A 32 18.49 5.71 7.25
CA SER A 32 19.45 6.28 8.19
C SER A 32 18.76 6.65 9.50
N ASP A 33 19.55 6.79 10.59
CA ASP A 33 19.05 7.24 11.91
C ASP A 33 18.41 8.64 11.88
N ASP A 34 18.65 9.41 10.81
CA ASP A 34 17.96 10.67 10.55
C ASP A 34 16.50 10.41 10.14
N ALA A 35 15.56 11.03 10.85
CA ALA A 35 14.13 10.90 10.58
C ALA A 35 13.80 11.42 9.16
N TYR A 36 13.11 10.60 8.36
CA TYR A 36 12.65 10.98 7.02
C TYR A 36 11.67 12.16 7.09
N THR A 37 12.05 13.30 6.51
CA THR A 37 11.32 14.57 6.68
C THR A 37 10.35 14.87 5.54
N TYR A 38 9.49 15.87 5.73
CA TYR A 38 8.62 16.41 4.67
C TYR A 38 9.43 16.88 3.45
N THR A 39 10.56 17.56 3.68
CA THR A 39 11.42 18.06 2.60
C THR A 39 12.03 16.92 1.79
N ASP A 40 12.50 15.87 2.46
CA ASP A 40 13.02 14.67 1.79
C ASP A 40 11.91 14.03 0.95
N PHE A 41 10.73 13.86 1.54
CA PHE A 41 9.58 13.29 0.88
C PHE A 41 9.18 14.05 -0.38
N ILE A 42 8.99 15.38 -0.30
CA ILE A 42 8.59 16.18 -1.47
C ILE A 42 9.67 16.22 -2.55
N THR A 43 10.95 16.26 -2.15
CA THR A 43 12.07 16.25 -3.10
C THR A 43 12.08 14.96 -3.91
N GLU A 44 11.94 13.82 -3.23
CA GLU A 44 11.87 12.50 -3.89
C GLU A 44 10.55 12.29 -4.65
N LEU A 45 9.43 12.83 -4.16
CA LEU A 45 8.12 12.65 -4.81
C LEU A 45 8.05 13.33 -6.19
N LYS A 46 8.75 14.45 -6.36
CA LYS A 46 8.80 15.24 -7.61
C LYS A 46 9.61 14.57 -8.74
N ASP A 47 10.52 13.66 -8.39
CA ASP A 47 11.31 12.92 -9.37
C ASP A 47 10.62 11.60 -9.69
N THR A 48 10.22 11.43 -10.96
CA THR A 48 9.53 10.24 -11.45
C THR A 48 10.29 8.94 -11.17
N SER A 49 11.62 8.98 -11.10
CA SER A 49 12.44 7.80 -10.84
C SER A 49 12.45 7.38 -9.36
N THR A 50 12.10 8.29 -8.45
CA THR A 50 12.13 8.07 -7.00
C THR A 50 10.76 8.18 -6.33
N SER A 51 9.73 8.68 -7.02
CA SER A 51 8.38 8.91 -6.49
C SER A 51 7.76 7.71 -5.77
N MET A 52 7.84 6.51 -6.35
CA MET A 52 7.30 5.30 -5.72
C MET A 52 8.09 4.87 -4.47
N SER A 53 9.40 5.08 -4.49
CA SER A 53 10.25 4.87 -3.31
C SER A 53 9.90 5.88 -2.21
N ALA A 54 9.64 7.13 -2.58
CA ALA A 54 9.21 8.18 -1.65
C ALA A 54 7.89 7.82 -0.95
N ILE A 55 6.89 7.34 -1.69
CA ILE A 55 5.60 6.90 -1.13
C ILE A 55 5.79 5.70 -0.19
N TYR A 56 6.66 4.75 -0.54
CA TYR A 56 6.97 3.63 0.34
C TYR A 56 7.64 4.08 1.64
N LYS A 57 8.61 5.00 1.58
CA LYS A 57 9.26 5.59 2.77
C LYS A 57 8.26 6.40 3.61
N PHE A 58 7.38 7.16 2.96
CA PHE A 58 6.31 7.92 3.62
C PHE A 58 5.39 6.99 4.41
N THR A 59 4.84 5.94 3.78
CA THR A 59 3.94 4.99 4.46
C THR A 59 4.63 4.24 5.60
N THR A 60 5.89 3.85 5.40
CA THR A 60 6.72 3.20 6.43
C THR A 60 7.03 4.13 7.60
N SER A 61 7.26 5.41 7.35
CA SER A 61 7.54 6.39 8.42
C SER A 61 6.26 6.79 9.15
N ALA A 62 5.19 7.09 8.41
CA ALA A 62 3.89 7.47 8.95
C ALA A 62 3.25 6.37 9.81
N SER A 63 3.46 5.10 9.48
CA SER A 63 2.94 3.97 10.26
C SER A 63 3.64 3.75 11.61
N LYS A 64 4.80 4.37 11.82
CA LYS A 64 5.52 4.33 13.10
C LYS A 64 5.12 5.44 14.06
N TYR A 65 4.26 6.37 13.66
CA TYR A 65 3.72 7.37 14.56
C TYR A 65 2.82 6.72 15.64
N PRO A 66 2.87 7.12 16.92
CA PRO A 66 3.61 8.25 17.50
C PRO A 66 5.04 7.94 17.97
N ASP A 67 5.58 6.76 17.67
CA ASP A 67 6.86 6.27 18.20
C ASP A 67 8.10 6.93 17.58
N ILE A 68 7.92 7.90 16.68
CA ILE A 68 8.98 8.67 16.02
C ILE A 68 8.88 10.16 16.39
N SER A 69 10.03 10.85 16.45
CA SER A 69 10.11 12.26 16.87
C SER A 69 9.59 13.26 15.84
N TYR A 70 9.47 12.87 14.56
CA TYR A 70 9.02 13.74 13.47
C TYR A 70 7.68 13.27 12.92
N ASP A 71 6.64 14.11 13.04
CA ASP A 71 5.31 13.81 12.50
C ASP A 71 5.22 14.21 11.02
N LEU A 72 5.69 13.30 10.17
CA LEU A 72 5.67 13.49 8.72
C LEU A 72 4.28 13.79 8.15
N VAL A 73 3.22 13.21 8.72
CA VAL A 73 1.86 13.41 8.21
C VAL A 73 1.33 14.78 8.58
N ALA A 74 1.56 15.24 9.81
CA ALA A 74 1.18 16.60 10.23
C ALA A 74 1.89 17.65 9.38
N HIS A 75 3.21 17.51 9.21
CA HIS A 75 3.98 18.43 8.37
C HIS A 75 3.52 18.41 6.92
N TYR A 76 3.15 17.24 6.38
CA TYR A 76 2.60 17.18 5.04
C TYR A 76 1.23 17.87 4.94
N CYS A 77 0.32 17.64 5.89
CA CYS A 77 -0.98 18.31 5.93
C CYS A 77 -0.86 19.84 6.03
N GLU A 78 0.12 20.33 6.78
CA GLU A 78 0.39 21.76 6.96
C GLU A 78 0.94 22.43 5.71
N ASN A 79 1.83 21.76 4.97
CA ASN A 79 2.60 22.37 3.89
C ASN A 79 2.16 21.95 2.48
N SER A 80 1.30 20.93 2.36
CA SER A 80 0.83 20.47 1.05
C SER A 80 -0.05 21.52 0.37
N ASN A 81 0.13 21.68 -0.94
CA ASN A 81 -0.87 22.34 -1.78
C ASN A 81 -1.91 21.31 -2.20
N ASP A 82 -2.89 21.05 -1.33
CA ASP A 82 -4.03 20.18 -1.63
C ASP A 82 -3.67 18.78 -2.17
N PHE A 83 -2.53 18.26 -1.69
CA PHE A 83 -1.92 16.99 -2.12
C PHE A 83 -1.73 16.82 -3.63
N GLU A 84 -1.59 17.92 -4.39
CA GLU A 84 -1.40 17.88 -5.85
C GLU A 84 -0.22 16.98 -6.27
N ASP A 85 0.89 17.02 -5.53
CA ASP A 85 2.06 16.17 -5.84
C ASP A 85 1.72 14.67 -5.74
N LEU A 86 0.93 14.26 -4.74
CA LEU A 86 0.54 12.86 -4.55
C LEU A 86 -0.50 12.41 -5.61
N PHE A 87 -1.44 13.28 -5.97
CA PHE A 87 -2.40 13.01 -7.04
C PHE A 87 -1.75 13.00 -8.43
N SER A 88 -0.70 13.80 -8.66
CA SER A 88 0.12 13.74 -9.87
C SER A 88 0.81 12.39 -10.02
N VAL A 89 1.32 11.83 -8.92
CA VAL A 89 1.83 10.45 -8.92
C VAL A 89 0.71 9.46 -9.24
N LEU A 90 -0.46 9.58 -8.60
CA LEU A 90 -1.60 8.71 -8.89
C LEU A 90 -1.97 8.70 -10.38
N PHE A 91 -2.07 9.89 -10.99
CA PHE A 91 -2.34 10.05 -12.42
C PHE A 91 -1.26 9.39 -13.29
N SER A 92 0.00 9.53 -12.89
CA SER A 92 1.13 8.90 -13.61
C SER A 92 1.15 7.36 -13.48
N THR A 93 0.53 6.81 -12.43
CA THR A 93 0.42 5.36 -12.20
C THR A 93 -0.70 4.67 -12.99
N GLU A 94 -1.44 5.37 -13.86
CA GLU A 94 -2.57 4.81 -14.61
C GLU A 94 -2.24 3.50 -15.35
N LYS A 95 -0.99 3.31 -15.77
CA LYS A 95 -0.52 2.09 -16.46
C LYS A 95 -0.05 0.98 -15.52
N ASN A 96 0.16 1.26 -14.24
CA ASN A 96 0.63 0.30 -13.24
C ASN A 96 -0.23 0.34 -11.97
N CYS A 97 -1.31 -0.44 -11.99
CA CYS A 97 -2.24 -0.56 -10.87
C CYS A 97 -1.62 -1.04 -9.55
N LYS A 98 -0.43 -1.67 -9.56
CA LYS A 98 0.27 -2.03 -8.31
C LYS A 98 0.85 -0.80 -7.60
N ASP A 99 1.31 0.19 -8.36
CA ASP A 99 1.88 1.42 -7.82
C ASP A 99 0.78 2.29 -7.20
N ALA A 100 -0.41 2.34 -7.82
CA ALA A 100 -1.56 3.04 -7.25
C ALA A 100 -2.00 2.50 -5.87
N ILE A 101 -1.75 1.22 -5.56
CA ILE A 101 -2.07 0.70 -4.22
C ILE A 101 -1.21 1.37 -3.15
N LEU A 102 0.07 1.65 -3.42
CA LEU A 102 0.92 2.37 -2.48
C LEU A 102 0.41 3.80 -2.27
N VAL A 103 -0.04 4.46 -3.34
CA VAL A 103 -0.68 5.78 -3.24
C VAL A 103 -1.95 5.70 -2.40
N PHE A 104 -2.79 4.68 -2.61
CA PHE A 104 -4.00 4.44 -1.83
C PHE A 104 -3.71 4.23 -0.34
N ASP A 105 -2.67 3.48 0.00
CA ASP A 105 -2.25 3.27 1.38
C ASP A 105 -1.74 4.58 2.02
N ALA A 106 -1.02 5.42 1.27
CA ALA A 106 -0.62 6.76 1.74
C ALA A 106 -1.83 7.66 2.01
N LEU A 107 -2.77 7.76 1.06
CA LEU A 107 -4.01 8.52 1.22
C LEU A 107 -4.83 8.01 2.41
N ARG A 108 -4.91 6.68 2.58
CA ARG A 108 -5.60 6.05 3.70
C ARG A 108 -4.97 6.44 5.04
N LEU A 109 -3.65 6.39 5.16
CA LEU A 109 -2.93 6.78 6.38
C LEU A 109 -3.17 8.27 6.70
N ILE A 110 -3.10 9.14 5.71
CA ILE A 110 -3.39 10.58 5.87
C ILE A 110 -4.81 10.77 6.41
N LEU A 111 -5.82 10.15 5.80
CA LEU A 111 -7.21 10.26 6.25
C LEU A 111 -7.42 9.74 7.68
N ILE A 112 -6.77 8.62 8.03
CA ILE A 112 -6.81 8.07 9.40
C ILE A 112 -6.22 9.07 10.41
N ARG A 113 -5.06 9.66 10.11
CA ARG A 113 -4.43 10.68 10.97
C ARG A 113 -5.33 11.91 11.13
N ILE A 114 -5.85 12.45 10.02
CA ILE A 114 -6.78 13.60 10.05
C ILE A 114 -8.00 13.31 10.92
N ALA A 115 -8.60 12.12 10.82
CA ALA A 115 -9.77 11.77 11.62
C ALA A 115 -9.44 11.51 13.11
N SER A 116 -8.21 11.08 13.41
CA SER A 116 -7.83 10.65 14.76
C SER A 116 -7.37 11.82 15.63
N ASP A 117 -6.42 12.61 15.14
CA ASP A 117 -5.73 13.63 15.94
C ASP A 117 -5.37 14.91 15.17
N LEU A 118 -5.49 14.92 13.84
CA LEU A 118 -5.23 16.07 12.98
C LEU A 118 -6.51 16.75 12.45
N ASN A 119 -7.53 16.86 13.33
CA ASN A 119 -8.88 17.31 12.96
C ASN A 119 -8.96 18.75 12.40
N CYS A 120 -7.98 19.61 12.67
CA CYS A 120 -7.90 20.94 12.06
C CYS A 120 -7.77 20.88 10.52
N TYR A 121 -7.31 19.75 9.97
CA TYR A 121 -7.19 19.51 8.53
C TYR A 121 -8.39 18.72 7.95
N ARG A 122 -9.55 18.69 8.62
CA ARG A 122 -10.69 17.90 8.16
C ARG A 122 -11.19 18.26 6.76
N ASN A 123 -11.10 19.54 6.37
CA ASN A 123 -11.45 19.99 5.02
C ASN A 123 -10.54 19.36 3.95
N LEU A 124 -9.26 19.26 4.25
CA LEU A 124 -8.27 18.63 3.38
C LEU A 124 -8.59 17.14 3.18
N GLY A 125 -9.01 16.43 4.24
CA GLY A 125 -9.48 15.04 4.12
C GLY A 125 -10.76 14.87 3.28
N ASN A 126 -11.73 15.79 3.41
CA ASN A 126 -12.92 15.77 2.53
C ASN A 126 -12.55 15.97 1.06
N MET A 127 -11.59 16.87 0.79
CA MET A 127 -11.12 17.16 -0.56
C MET A 127 -10.34 15.97 -1.17
N ILE A 128 -9.52 15.25 -0.38
CA ILE A 128 -8.91 13.99 -0.83
C ILE A 128 -10.00 13.03 -1.35
N ALA A 129 -11.03 12.80 -0.54
CA ALA A 129 -12.11 11.88 -0.91
C ALA A 129 -12.85 12.35 -2.16
N GLN A 130 -13.12 13.65 -2.27
CA GLN A 130 -13.74 14.25 -3.46
C GLN A 130 -12.88 14.03 -4.71
N LYS A 131 -11.61 14.44 -4.70
CA LYS A 131 -10.68 14.25 -5.84
C LYS A 131 -10.58 12.78 -6.24
N LEU A 132 -10.43 11.87 -5.28
CA LEU A 132 -10.32 10.44 -5.58
C LEU A 132 -11.60 9.91 -6.26
N LEU A 133 -12.79 10.27 -5.75
CA LEU A 133 -14.06 9.70 -6.21
C LEU A 133 -14.67 10.40 -7.41
N THR A 134 -14.24 11.62 -7.74
CA THR A 134 -14.77 12.36 -8.91
C THR A 134 -13.76 12.50 -10.04
N VAL A 135 -12.45 12.52 -9.74
CA VAL A 135 -11.39 12.70 -10.74
C VAL A 135 -10.67 11.38 -11.02
N HIS A 136 -10.30 10.63 -9.98
CA HIS A 136 -9.47 9.42 -10.11
C HIS A 136 -10.24 8.10 -9.89
N LEU A 137 -11.56 8.11 -10.04
CA LEU A 137 -12.41 6.96 -9.79
C LEU A 137 -12.01 5.76 -10.67
N GLU A 138 -11.68 6.03 -11.94
CA GLU A 138 -11.26 4.99 -12.89
C GLU A 138 -10.06 4.19 -12.36
N MET A 139 -9.12 4.83 -11.68
CA MET A 139 -7.97 4.14 -11.12
C MET A 139 -8.37 3.18 -10.00
N LEU A 140 -9.29 3.61 -9.14
CA LEU A 140 -9.84 2.78 -8.07
C LEU A 140 -10.58 1.57 -8.64
N GLU A 141 -11.34 1.75 -9.72
CA GLU A 141 -12.00 0.65 -10.42
C GLU A 141 -11.02 -0.32 -11.08
N ASN A 142 -9.96 0.19 -11.71
CA ASN A 142 -8.96 -0.64 -12.37
C ASN A 142 -8.20 -1.51 -11.37
N VAL A 143 -7.85 -0.97 -10.20
CA VAL A 143 -7.30 -1.76 -9.08
C VAL A 143 -8.29 -2.85 -8.64
N CYS A 144 -9.59 -2.57 -8.65
CA CYS A 144 -10.61 -3.56 -8.30
C CYS A 144 -10.75 -4.71 -9.32
N LYS A 145 -10.28 -4.54 -10.56
CA LYS A 145 -10.33 -5.60 -11.59
C LYS A 145 -9.17 -6.60 -11.46
N LEU A 146 -8.05 -6.22 -10.83
CA LEU A 146 -6.83 -7.03 -10.78
C LEU A 146 -6.92 -8.32 -9.95
N GLY A 147 -7.88 -8.41 -9.02
CA GLY A 147 -8.08 -9.60 -8.19
C GLY A 147 -8.23 -9.29 -6.70
N HIS A 148 -8.41 -10.34 -5.91
CA HIS A 148 -8.84 -10.24 -4.50
C HIS A 148 -7.93 -9.38 -3.61
N SER A 149 -6.60 -9.55 -3.67
CA SER A 149 -5.67 -8.77 -2.82
C SER A 149 -5.75 -7.27 -3.11
N HIS A 150 -5.84 -6.90 -4.39
CA HIS A 150 -5.91 -5.51 -4.86
C HIS A 150 -7.26 -4.87 -4.49
N VAL A 151 -8.37 -5.60 -4.70
CA VAL A 151 -9.70 -5.20 -4.23
C VAL A 151 -9.73 -4.94 -2.74
N THR A 152 -9.03 -5.76 -1.94
CA THR A 152 -8.99 -5.58 -0.49
C THR A 152 -8.37 -4.23 -0.12
N SER A 153 -7.31 -3.79 -0.81
CA SER A 153 -6.71 -2.47 -0.60
C SER A 153 -7.66 -1.33 -0.98
N ALA A 154 -8.34 -1.44 -2.12
CA ALA A 154 -9.36 -0.46 -2.52
C ALA A 154 -10.51 -0.36 -1.51
N ILE A 155 -10.99 -1.50 -0.99
CA ILE A 155 -12.04 -1.53 0.05
C ILE A 155 -11.56 -0.90 1.36
N LYS A 156 -10.31 -1.13 1.78
CA LYS A 156 -9.75 -0.48 2.97
C LYS A 156 -9.74 1.04 2.84
N LEU A 157 -9.36 1.56 1.67
CA LEU A 157 -9.40 2.99 1.40
C LEU A 157 -10.85 3.51 1.38
N LEU A 158 -11.75 2.88 0.62
CA LEU A 158 -13.18 3.23 0.58
C LEU A 158 -13.82 3.23 1.96
N THR A 159 -13.55 2.21 2.78
CA THR A 159 -14.06 2.12 4.16
C THR A 159 -13.57 3.30 5.00
N THR A 160 -12.29 3.66 4.85
CA THR A 160 -11.71 4.81 5.55
C THR A 160 -12.42 6.10 5.14
N ILE A 161 -12.68 6.27 3.85
CA ILE A 161 -13.42 7.42 3.30
C ILE A 161 -14.87 7.44 3.82
N VAL A 162 -15.57 6.31 3.87
CA VAL A 162 -16.94 6.23 4.38
C VAL A 162 -17.02 6.61 5.86
N VAL A 163 -16.05 6.16 6.67
CA VAL A 163 -16.03 6.45 8.12
C VAL A 163 -15.56 7.88 8.41
N PHE A 164 -14.87 8.53 7.47
CA PHE A 164 -14.29 9.87 7.66
C PHE A 164 -15.33 10.97 7.93
N SER A 165 -16.40 11.02 7.12
CA SER A 165 -17.52 11.95 7.30
C SER A 165 -18.79 11.49 6.57
N GLU A 166 -19.95 12.05 6.95
CA GLU A 166 -21.21 11.81 6.23
C GLU A 166 -21.12 12.25 4.76
N THR A 167 -20.44 13.38 4.50
CA THR A 167 -20.24 13.92 3.14
C THR A 167 -19.45 12.94 2.28
N THR A 168 -18.37 12.38 2.81
CA THR A 168 -17.53 11.43 2.07
C THR A 168 -18.22 10.07 1.89
N ALA A 169 -19.04 9.64 2.85
CA ALA A 169 -19.90 8.47 2.68
C ALA A 169 -20.89 8.64 1.52
N LYS A 170 -21.55 9.80 1.41
CA LYS A 170 -22.43 10.13 0.28
C LYS A 170 -21.67 10.12 -1.05
N LEU A 171 -20.45 10.66 -1.09
CA LEU A 171 -19.62 10.61 -2.30
C LEU A 171 -19.34 9.18 -2.76
N VAL A 172 -19.03 8.26 -1.83
CA VAL A 172 -18.78 6.86 -2.16
C VAL A 172 -20.04 6.20 -2.72
N ILE A 173 -21.18 6.37 -2.07
CA ILE A 173 -22.46 5.77 -2.51
C ILE A 173 -22.86 6.30 -3.90
N THR A 174 -22.66 7.59 -4.16
CA THR A 174 -23.05 8.22 -5.43
C THR A 174 -22.13 7.84 -6.59
N ASN A 175 -20.82 7.75 -6.36
CA ASN A 175 -19.86 7.63 -7.46
C ASN A 175 -19.31 6.21 -7.64
N PHE A 176 -19.14 5.41 -6.57
CA PHE A 176 -18.48 4.12 -6.69
C PHE A 176 -19.45 3.02 -7.18
N PRO A 177 -19.14 2.32 -8.29
CA PRO A 177 -20.05 1.34 -8.90
C PRO A 177 -19.92 -0.05 -8.26
N PHE A 178 -20.58 -0.23 -7.12
CA PHE A 178 -20.58 -1.49 -6.36
C PHE A 178 -21.17 -2.69 -7.11
N ASP A 179 -21.94 -2.44 -8.18
CA ASP A 179 -22.63 -3.44 -8.99
C ASP A 179 -21.76 -4.03 -10.12
N LYS A 180 -20.54 -3.49 -10.35
CA LYS A 180 -19.65 -4.00 -11.41
C LYS A 180 -19.31 -5.48 -11.19
N PRO A 181 -19.53 -6.36 -12.19
CA PRO A 181 -19.32 -7.81 -12.05
C PRO A 181 -17.92 -8.19 -11.58
N ASP A 182 -16.88 -7.51 -12.09
CA ASP A 182 -15.49 -7.78 -11.71
C ASP A 182 -15.23 -7.46 -10.24
N PHE A 183 -15.78 -6.36 -9.74
CA PHE A 183 -15.69 -5.98 -8.33
C PHE A 183 -16.36 -7.04 -7.44
N VAL A 184 -17.62 -7.40 -7.74
CA VAL A 184 -18.37 -8.42 -7.01
C VAL A 184 -17.64 -9.77 -7.03
N LYS A 185 -17.22 -10.23 -8.21
CA LYS A 185 -16.47 -11.48 -8.39
C LYS A 185 -15.19 -11.49 -7.57
N ASN A 186 -14.40 -10.43 -7.62
CA ASN A 186 -13.11 -10.36 -6.94
C ASN A 186 -13.25 -10.30 -5.40
N ILE A 187 -14.34 -9.73 -4.88
CA ILE A 187 -14.67 -9.81 -3.44
C ILE A 187 -15.05 -11.24 -3.03
N LEU A 188 -15.90 -11.90 -3.82
CA LEU A 188 -16.41 -13.24 -3.50
C LEU A 188 -15.39 -14.36 -3.71
N SER A 189 -14.30 -14.08 -4.44
CA SER A 189 -13.24 -15.04 -4.79
C SER A 189 -12.62 -15.78 -3.59
N ARG A 190 -12.56 -15.19 -2.38
CA ARG A 190 -12.12 -15.90 -1.16
C ARG A 190 -13.19 -16.77 -0.53
N ARG A 191 -14.47 -16.35 -0.57
CA ARG A 191 -15.58 -17.14 -0.01
C ARG A 191 -15.71 -18.49 -0.71
N ASN A 192 -15.53 -18.52 -2.03
CA ASN A 192 -15.67 -19.75 -2.82
C ASN A 192 -14.49 -20.73 -2.63
N LYS A 193 -13.33 -20.29 -2.13
CA LYS A 193 -12.18 -21.17 -1.86
C LYS A 193 -12.20 -21.83 -0.47
N ALA A 194 -12.99 -21.30 0.46
CA ALA A 194 -13.11 -21.85 1.81
C ALA A 194 -14.20 -22.94 1.94
N GLN A 195 -14.78 -23.38 0.82
CA GLN A 195 -15.87 -24.36 0.75
C GLN A 195 -15.53 -25.62 -0.07
N LEU A 196 -14.25 -25.90 -0.30
CA LEU A 196 -13.72 -27.11 -0.94
C LEU A 196 -12.62 -27.70 -0.07
#